data_AF-A0A7X6DRN6-F1
#
_entry.id   AF-A0A7X6DRN6-F1
#
_cell.length_a   1.000
_cell.length_b   1.000
_cell.length_c   1.000
_cell.angle_alpha   90.00
_cell.angle_beta   90.00
_cell.angle_gamma   90.00
#
_symmetry.space_group_name_H-M   'P 1'
#
loop_
_entity.id
_entity.type
_entity.pdbx_description
1 polymer ?
#
loop_
_entity_poly.entity_id
_entity_poly.type
_entity_poly.pdbx_seq_one_letter_code
_entity_poly.pdbx_strand_id
1 'polypeptide(L)'
;MNFSDRFQPAKKRFPLVSLYLFVCAILLIWDKPALALPTLQLDIGGGTYDLTTETIVSSGDSFTLYALLKPNLKNTLSDTYYISAALSPMVSDGTDLGSFQFNGSTIDVTGDMVYGVPPLEQILELQGWDSGDLPKHGIYPTYFAEFEFQFSSANRATGYNTQDDAGQGPIDDPSGALYYAAFVVDLSDLSPGYSIHFDLYNTKLKNGGDIDVTQFAPFSHDAEARRTEQVPGPSTLLLLGSGLIGLGLWKRNMRGTGK
;
A
#
# COMPACT_ATOMS: atom_id res chain seq x y z
N MET A 1 -55.53 -1.56 -69.09
CA MET A 1 -55.46 -1.13 -67.67
C MET A 1 -55.43 -2.39 -66.82
N ASN A 2 -54.30 -2.69 -66.19
CA ASN A 2 -54.27 -3.56 -65.00
C ASN A 2 -53.04 -3.15 -64.18
N PHE A 3 -53.34 -2.31 -63.18
CA PHE A 3 -52.44 -1.82 -62.16
C PHE A 3 -52.69 -2.72 -60.95
N SER A 4 -51.79 -3.67 -60.69
CA SER A 4 -51.79 -4.39 -59.42
C SER A 4 -50.36 -4.82 -59.11
N ASP A 5 -49.74 -3.98 -58.28
CA ASP A 5 -48.89 -4.34 -57.15
C ASP A 5 -47.90 -5.49 -57.31
N ARG A 6 -46.62 -5.12 -57.14
CA ARG A 6 -45.75 -5.82 -56.19
C ARG A 6 -44.56 -4.94 -55.82
N PHE A 7 -44.76 -4.04 -54.86
CA PHE A 7 -43.67 -3.50 -54.06
C PHE A 7 -43.09 -4.65 -53.22
N GLN A 8 -41.95 -5.20 -53.64
CA GLN A 8 -41.17 -6.07 -52.75
C GLN A 8 -40.27 -5.19 -51.88
N PRO A 9 -40.39 -5.23 -50.54
CA PRO A 9 -39.49 -4.49 -49.68
C PRO A 9 -38.09 -5.08 -49.81
N ALA A 10 -37.12 -4.25 -50.19
CA ALA A 10 -35.72 -4.62 -50.23
C ALA A 10 -35.30 -5.15 -48.86
N LYS A 11 -34.95 -6.44 -48.77
CA LYS A 11 -34.37 -7.04 -47.56
C LYS A 11 -33.04 -6.32 -47.29
N LYS A 12 -33.05 -5.33 -46.39
CA LYS A 12 -31.84 -4.72 -45.83
C LYS A 12 -31.06 -5.84 -45.13
N ARG A 13 -30.07 -6.41 -45.82
CA ARG A 13 -29.11 -7.33 -45.22
C ARG A 13 -28.23 -6.48 -44.31
N PHE A 14 -28.49 -6.52 -43.01
CA PHE A 14 -27.52 -6.02 -42.05
C PHE A 14 -26.22 -6.82 -42.26
N PRO A 15 -25.10 -6.18 -42.60
CA PRO A 15 -23.86 -6.89 -42.85
C PRO A 15 -23.46 -7.61 -41.56
N LEU A 16 -23.22 -8.93 -41.62
CA LEU A 16 -22.80 -9.75 -40.47
C LEU A 16 -21.68 -9.10 -39.64
N VAL A 17 -20.81 -8.34 -40.31
CA VAL A 17 -19.70 -7.57 -39.71
C VAL A 17 -20.19 -6.56 -38.66
N SER A 18 -21.32 -5.90 -38.87
CA SER A 18 -21.88 -4.93 -37.92
C SER A 18 -22.42 -5.61 -36.65
N LEU A 19 -22.93 -6.84 -36.77
CA LEU A 19 -23.38 -7.63 -35.63
C LEU A 19 -22.20 -8.12 -34.81
N TYR A 20 -21.11 -8.57 -35.45
CA TYR A 20 -19.88 -8.95 -34.75
C TYR A 20 -19.24 -7.78 -33.99
N LEU A 21 -19.16 -6.59 -34.60
CA LEU A 21 -18.64 -5.40 -33.93
C LEU A 21 -19.50 -4.96 -32.74
N PHE A 22 -20.83 -5.09 -32.85
CA PHE A 22 -21.75 -4.78 -31.75
C PHE A 22 -21.64 -5.78 -30.59
N VAL A 23 -21.50 -7.08 -30.90
CA VAL A 23 -21.29 -8.12 -29.88
C VAL A 23 -19.94 -7.95 -29.18
N CYS A 24 -18.86 -7.67 -29.92
CA CYS A 24 -17.56 -7.36 -29.31
C CYS A 24 -17.60 -6.11 -28.42
N ALA A 25 -18.30 -5.05 -28.84
CA ALA A 25 -18.47 -3.85 -28.04
C ALA A 25 -19.25 -4.10 -26.74
N ILE A 26 -20.26 -4.98 -26.75
CA ILE A 26 -21.00 -5.38 -25.54
C ILE A 26 -20.11 -6.21 -24.59
N LEU A 27 -19.24 -7.07 -25.12
CA LEU A 27 -18.34 -7.90 -24.31
C LEU A 27 -17.26 -7.07 -23.58
N LEU A 28 -16.88 -5.90 -24.11
CA LEU A 28 -15.93 -4.97 -23.47
C LEU A 28 -16.55 -4.12 -22.34
N ILE A 29 -17.87 -4.14 -22.16
CA ILE A 29 -18.57 -3.34 -21.13
C ILE A 29 -18.71 -4.13 -19.81
N TRP A 30 -18.35 -5.42 -19.79
CA TRP A 30 -18.44 -6.29 -18.61
C TRP A 30 -17.09 -6.56 -17.94
N ASP A 31 -16.09 -5.72 -18.13
CA ASP A 31 -14.89 -5.83 -17.31
C ASP A 31 -15.22 -5.30 -15.91
N LYS A 32 -15.34 -6.23 -14.95
CA LYS A 32 -15.31 -5.87 -13.54
C LYS A 32 -13.97 -5.19 -13.27
N PRO A 33 -13.92 -4.08 -12.53
CA PRO A 33 -12.65 -3.49 -12.14
C PRO A 33 -11.83 -4.57 -11.40
N ALA A 34 -10.75 -5.01 -12.04
CA ALA A 34 -9.78 -5.86 -11.40
C ALA A 34 -8.94 -4.95 -10.50
N LEU A 35 -9.32 -4.83 -9.23
CA LEU A 35 -8.51 -4.13 -8.26
C LEU A 35 -7.17 -4.88 -8.13
N ALA A 36 -6.08 -4.20 -8.48
CA ALA A 36 -4.73 -4.71 -8.31
C ALA A 36 -4.35 -4.63 -6.82
N LEU A 37 -5.01 -5.46 -6.01
CA LEU A 37 -4.75 -5.54 -4.57
C LEU A 37 -3.38 -6.21 -4.36
N PRO A 38 -2.43 -5.54 -3.67
CA PRO A 38 -1.20 -6.16 -3.23
C PRO A 38 -1.46 -7.41 -2.39
N THR A 39 -0.46 -8.29 -2.35
CA THR A 39 -0.56 -9.47 -1.48
C THR A 39 -0.36 -9.11 -0.01
N LEU A 40 0.58 -8.22 0.29
CA LEU A 40 0.80 -7.68 1.63
C LEU A 40 0.67 -6.16 1.55
N GLN A 41 0.01 -5.57 2.54
CA GLN A 41 -0.13 -4.13 2.69
C GLN A 41 -0.40 -3.80 4.16
N LEU A 42 0.03 -2.63 4.60
CA LEU A 42 -0.32 -2.04 5.89
C LEU A 42 -1.42 -0.98 5.71
N ASP A 43 -2.16 -0.75 6.78
CA ASP A 43 -3.04 0.42 6.95
C ASP A 43 -2.97 0.89 8.41
N ILE A 44 -3.25 2.16 8.65
CA ILE A 44 -3.41 2.69 10.00
C ILE A 44 -4.84 3.22 10.13
N GLY A 45 -5.61 2.74 11.10
CA GLY A 45 -6.96 3.26 11.34
C GLY A 45 -6.95 4.77 11.57
N GLY A 46 -7.63 5.52 10.70
CA GLY A 46 -7.66 6.99 10.70
C GLY A 46 -6.40 7.67 10.12
N GLY A 47 -5.47 6.92 9.53
CA GLY A 47 -4.30 7.46 8.84
C GLY A 47 -4.61 8.07 7.47
N THR A 48 -3.59 8.65 6.83
CA THR A 48 -3.67 9.27 5.51
C THR A 48 -2.53 8.77 4.62
N TYR A 49 -2.75 8.74 3.30
CA TYR A 49 -1.68 8.40 2.36
C TYR A 49 -0.81 9.63 2.03
N ASP A 50 0.48 9.59 2.36
CA ASP A 50 1.44 10.64 1.99
C ASP A 50 2.00 10.35 0.58
N LEU A 51 1.58 11.16 -0.41
CA LEU A 51 2.03 11.04 -1.80
C LEU A 51 3.53 11.33 -2.01
N THR A 52 4.20 11.93 -1.03
CA THR A 52 5.62 12.29 -1.11
C THR A 52 6.51 11.10 -0.78
N THR A 53 6.12 10.35 0.25
CA THR A 53 6.85 9.16 0.71
C THR A 53 6.19 7.86 0.32
N GLU A 54 5.01 7.92 -0.28
CA GLU A 54 4.20 6.77 -0.68
C GLU A 54 3.88 5.86 0.53
N THR A 55 3.66 6.43 1.71
CA THR A 55 3.43 5.67 2.96
C THR A 55 2.14 6.10 3.64
N ILE A 56 1.54 5.22 4.42
CA ILE A 56 0.36 5.56 5.23
C ILE A 56 0.83 6.15 6.55
N VAL A 57 0.45 7.39 6.81
CA VAL A 57 0.91 8.14 7.97
C VAL A 57 -0.19 8.29 9.01
N SER A 58 0.18 8.19 10.29
CA SER A 58 -0.65 8.65 11.40
C SER A 58 -0.02 9.85 12.08
N SER A 59 -0.81 10.90 12.29
CA SER A 59 -0.42 12.07 13.08
C SER A 59 -0.66 11.88 14.59
N GLY A 60 -1.32 10.79 14.99
CA GLY A 60 -1.67 10.50 16.39
C GLY A 60 -0.67 9.56 17.05
N ASP A 61 -0.56 9.68 18.38
CA ASP A 61 0.30 8.82 19.18
C ASP A 61 -0.31 7.43 19.41
N SER A 62 -1.64 7.29 19.37
CA SER A 62 -2.33 6.00 19.51
C SER A 62 -3.19 5.69 18.30
N PHE A 63 -3.05 4.47 17.77
CA PHE A 63 -3.74 4.01 16.57
C PHE A 63 -3.81 2.48 16.51
N THR A 64 -4.59 1.97 15.57
CA THR A 64 -4.57 0.53 15.21
C THR A 64 -3.82 0.36 13.90
N LEU A 65 -2.73 -0.40 13.93
CA LEU A 65 -2.02 -0.86 12.74
C LEU A 65 -2.72 -2.13 12.22
N TYR A 66 -3.07 -2.14 10.95
CA TYR A 66 -3.64 -3.29 10.27
C TYR A 66 -2.63 -3.89 9.31
N ALA A 67 -2.31 -5.17 9.50
CA ALA A 67 -1.67 -5.97 8.47
C ALA A 67 -2.74 -6.63 7.63
N LEU A 68 -2.59 -6.60 6.31
CA LEU A 68 -3.53 -7.22 5.37
C LEU A 68 -2.84 -8.21 4.46
N LEU A 69 -3.53 -9.32 4.21
CA LEU A 69 -3.09 -10.40 3.34
C LEU A 69 -4.14 -10.72 2.29
N LYS A 70 -3.74 -10.68 1.02
CA LYS A 70 -4.43 -11.34 -0.09
C LYS A 70 -3.64 -12.60 -0.47
N PRO A 71 -4.06 -13.80 -0.03
CA PRO A 71 -3.26 -15.00 -0.18
C PRO A 71 -2.90 -15.31 -1.64
N ASN A 72 -1.68 -15.81 -1.84
CA ASN A 72 -1.17 -16.27 -3.13
C ASN A 72 -0.30 -17.54 -2.91
N LEU A 73 0.38 -18.03 -3.94
CA LEU A 73 1.20 -19.26 -3.84
C LEU A 73 2.43 -19.13 -2.93
N LYS A 74 2.82 -17.91 -2.54
CA LYS A 74 3.97 -17.60 -1.69
C LYS A 74 3.59 -17.05 -0.31
N ASN A 75 2.33 -16.67 -0.12
CA ASN A 75 1.81 -16.08 1.11
C ASN A 75 0.44 -16.69 1.40
N THR A 76 0.41 -17.55 2.38
CA THR A 76 -0.72 -18.36 2.80
C THR A 76 -1.02 -18.09 4.27
N LEU A 77 -2.18 -18.53 4.76
CA LEU A 77 -2.54 -18.39 6.17
C LEU A 77 -1.70 -19.26 7.11
N SER A 78 -0.96 -20.24 6.58
CA SER A 78 -0.06 -21.08 7.37
C SER A 78 1.35 -20.52 7.50
N ASP A 79 1.66 -19.43 6.79
CA ASP A 79 2.97 -18.80 6.87
C ASP A 79 3.06 -17.93 8.13
N THR A 80 4.29 -17.72 8.58
CA THR A 80 4.61 -16.77 9.64
C THR A 80 4.95 -15.41 9.05
N TYR A 81 4.40 -14.37 9.65
CA TYR A 81 4.57 -12.98 9.23
C TYR A 81 5.18 -12.16 10.36
N TYR A 82 5.81 -11.05 9.99
CA TYR A 82 6.47 -10.16 10.91
C TYR A 82 6.08 -8.72 10.61
N ILE A 83 5.89 -7.96 11.68
CA ILE A 83 5.92 -6.50 11.65
C ILE A 83 7.28 -6.08 12.16
N SER A 84 8.09 -5.41 11.34
CA SER A 84 9.24 -4.65 11.83
C SER A 84 8.75 -3.27 12.25
N ALA A 85 9.12 -2.83 13.44
CA ALA A 85 8.92 -1.47 13.94
C ALA A 85 10.29 -0.82 14.10
N ALA A 86 10.61 0.11 13.21
CA ALA A 86 11.93 0.68 13.05
C ALA A 86 11.96 2.17 13.36
N LEU A 87 12.98 2.59 14.11
CA LEU A 87 13.15 3.96 14.56
C LEU A 87 13.54 4.88 13.40
N SER A 88 12.84 6.02 13.29
CA SER A 88 13.17 7.10 12.36
C SER A 88 13.13 8.46 13.08
N PRO A 89 14.04 9.41 12.80
CA PRO A 89 15.26 9.22 12.00
C PRO A 89 16.25 8.26 12.70
N MET A 90 17.12 7.63 11.91
CA MET A 90 18.19 6.75 12.39
C MET A 90 19.07 7.44 13.44
N VAL A 91 19.38 6.72 14.52
CA VAL A 91 20.40 7.09 15.50
C VAL A 91 21.50 6.03 15.51
N SER A 92 22.76 6.47 15.65
CA SER A 92 23.91 5.55 15.64
C SER A 92 24.22 4.93 17.01
N ASP A 93 23.67 5.51 18.08
CA ASP A 93 24.03 5.20 19.46
C ASP A 93 22.76 4.83 20.25
N GLY A 94 22.88 3.89 21.19
CA GLY A 94 21.81 3.41 22.08
C GLY A 94 21.38 4.46 23.12
N THR A 95 20.88 5.59 22.62
CA THR A 95 20.36 6.69 23.41
C THR A 95 18.98 6.31 23.92
N ASP A 96 18.69 6.60 25.19
CA ASP A 96 17.35 6.48 25.72
C ASP A 96 16.42 7.48 25.01
N LEU A 97 15.47 6.95 24.24
CA LEU A 97 14.47 7.70 23.50
C LEU A 97 13.06 7.45 24.03
N GLY A 98 12.93 6.89 25.24
CA GLY A 98 11.65 6.46 25.80
C GLY A 98 11.21 5.11 25.25
N SER A 99 9.91 4.89 25.16
CA SER A 99 9.34 3.59 24.78
C SER A 99 8.09 3.72 23.93
N PHE A 100 7.63 2.60 23.36
CA PHE A 100 6.31 2.50 22.75
C PHE A 100 5.61 1.21 23.14
N GLN A 101 4.28 1.21 23.03
CA GLN A 101 3.47 0.00 23.21
C GLN A 101 3.15 -0.63 21.86
N PHE A 102 3.34 -1.94 21.76
CA PHE A 102 2.84 -2.77 20.66
C PHE A 102 1.98 -3.91 21.22
N ASN A 103 0.68 -3.86 20.92
CA ASN A 103 -0.33 -4.82 21.37
C ASN A 103 -0.29 -5.11 22.89
N GLY A 104 -0.06 -4.06 23.69
CA GLY A 104 0.04 -4.11 25.15
C GLY A 104 1.43 -4.42 25.71
N SER A 105 2.42 -4.70 24.87
CA SER A 105 3.83 -4.89 25.29
C SER A 105 4.60 -3.59 25.18
N THR A 106 5.36 -3.23 26.23
CA THR A 106 6.28 -2.09 26.23
C THR A 106 7.59 -2.47 25.56
N ILE A 107 8.10 -1.59 24.70
CA ILE A 107 9.36 -1.73 23.99
C ILE A 107 10.20 -0.48 24.26
N ASP A 108 11.31 -0.65 24.98
CA ASP A 108 12.24 0.43 25.25
C ASP A 108 13.06 0.73 23.99
N VAL A 109 12.97 1.97 23.49
CA VAL A 109 13.60 2.34 22.21
C VAL A 109 15.11 2.35 22.35
N THR A 110 15.78 1.66 21.43
CA THR A 110 17.21 1.27 21.46
C THR A 110 17.61 0.26 22.55
N GLY A 111 16.85 0.17 23.66
CA GLY A 111 17.12 -0.77 24.75
C GLY A 111 16.68 -2.21 24.43
N ASP A 112 15.47 -2.35 23.89
CA ASP A 112 14.87 -3.62 23.49
C ASP A 112 14.92 -3.86 21.97
N MET A 113 15.52 -2.92 21.23
CA MET A 113 15.61 -2.94 19.76
C MET A 113 17.00 -3.39 19.30
N VAL A 114 17.08 -3.99 18.13
CA VAL A 114 18.33 -4.41 17.49
C VAL A 114 18.71 -3.40 16.42
N TYR A 115 19.98 -2.99 16.37
CA TYR A 115 20.49 -2.14 15.31
C TYR A 115 20.87 -2.98 14.08
N GLY A 116 20.23 -2.74 12.93
CA GLY A 116 20.51 -3.50 11.72
C GLY A 116 19.48 -3.30 10.62
N VAL A 117 19.32 -4.34 9.80
CA VAL A 117 18.28 -4.45 8.78
C VAL A 117 17.48 -5.71 9.08
N PRO A 118 16.14 -5.68 9.05
CA PRO A 118 15.32 -6.89 9.18
C PRO A 118 15.53 -7.84 7.99
N PRO A 119 15.42 -9.16 8.20
CA PRO A 119 14.90 -9.79 9.40
C PRO A 119 15.92 -9.98 10.55
N LEU A 120 15.47 -10.36 11.74
CA LEU A 120 16.36 -10.89 12.78
C LEU A 120 16.82 -12.29 12.40
N GLU A 121 18.14 -12.49 12.41
CA GLU A 121 18.74 -13.78 12.11
C GLU A 121 18.67 -14.74 13.31
N GLN A 122 18.51 -16.04 13.06
CA GLN A 122 18.59 -17.04 14.15
C GLN A 122 20.01 -17.21 14.68
N ILE A 123 21.01 -16.83 13.88
CA ILE A 123 22.41 -16.86 14.23
C ILE A 123 22.91 -15.41 14.25
N LEU A 124 23.22 -14.89 15.44
CA LEU A 124 23.67 -13.51 15.64
C LEU A 124 24.88 -13.11 14.78
N GLU A 125 25.76 -14.07 14.45
CA GLU A 125 26.93 -13.84 13.58
C GLU A 125 26.55 -13.55 12.12
N LEU A 126 25.31 -13.88 11.73
CA LEU A 126 24.74 -13.57 10.42
C LEU A 126 23.96 -12.27 10.43
N GLN A 127 23.67 -11.67 11.61
CA GLN A 127 22.92 -10.43 11.69
C GLN A 127 23.66 -9.32 10.94
N GLY A 128 23.04 -8.82 9.87
CA GLY A 128 23.70 -7.95 8.92
C GLY A 128 22.74 -7.48 7.84
N TRP A 129 23.26 -7.17 6.67
CA TRP A 129 22.43 -7.09 5.47
C TRP A 129 22.98 -8.04 4.43
N ASP A 130 22.11 -8.84 3.84
CA ASP A 130 22.36 -9.58 2.62
C ASP A 130 21.24 -9.45 1.58
N SER A 131 21.37 -10.14 0.45
CA SER A 131 20.43 -10.03 -0.67
C SER A 131 19.03 -10.62 -0.41
N GLY A 132 18.86 -11.38 0.66
CA GLY A 132 17.60 -11.98 1.12
C GLY A 132 16.81 -11.10 2.10
N ASP A 133 17.42 -10.03 2.60
CA ASP A 133 16.82 -9.13 3.59
C ASP A 133 15.89 -8.09 2.97
N LEU A 134 15.18 -7.35 3.83
CA LEU A 134 14.48 -6.16 3.36
C LEU A 134 15.49 -5.22 2.65
N PRO A 135 15.14 -4.69 1.46
CA PRO A 135 16.04 -3.80 0.74
C PRO A 135 16.43 -2.60 1.61
N LYS A 136 17.70 -2.20 1.55
CA LYS A 136 18.18 -0.93 2.12
C LYS A 136 17.51 0.24 1.40
N HIS A 137 16.31 0.64 1.82
CA HIS A 137 15.70 1.85 1.30
C HIS A 137 15.14 2.71 2.43
N GLY A 138 15.61 3.95 2.46
CA GLY A 138 15.16 5.01 3.36
C GLY A 138 15.76 4.92 4.76
N ILE A 139 15.23 4.01 5.58
CA ILE A 139 15.35 4.11 7.04
C ILE A 139 16.35 3.12 7.65
N TYR A 140 16.73 2.08 6.91
CA TYR A 140 17.69 1.06 7.35
C TYR A 140 19.14 1.35 6.89
N PRO A 141 20.16 0.98 7.68
CA PRO A 141 20.06 0.33 8.99
C PRO A 141 19.56 1.30 10.08
N THR A 142 18.85 0.78 11.08
CA THR A 142 18.43 1.53 12.26
C THR A 142 18.10 0.56 13.39
N TYR A 143 17.72 1.07 14.56
CA TYR A 143 17.12 0.26 15.61
C TYR A 143 15.72 -0.21 15.19
N PHE A 144 15.46 -1.51 15.24
CA PHE A 144 14.14 -2.10 14.99
C PHE A 144 13.78 -3.18 16.01
N ALA A 145 12.49 -3.43 16.18
CA ALA A 145 11.95 -4.60 16.88
C ALA A 145 11.03 -5.37 15.93
N GLU A 146 10.95 -6.69 16.08
CA GLU A 146 10.08 -7.54 15.26
C GLU A 146 8.98 -8.18 16.07
N PHE A 147 7.78 -8.23 15.49
CA PHE A 147 6.63 -8.87 16.08
C PHE A 147 6.12 -9.97 15.16
N GLU A 148 6.33 -11.22 15.58
CA GLU A 148 5.83 -12.40 14.89
C GLU A 148 4.31 -12.54 15.04
N PHE A 149 3.61 -12.88 13.96
CA PHE A 149 2.19 -13.20 13.99
C PHE A 149 1.77 -14.13 12.85
N GLN A 150 0.52 -14.59 12.90
CA GLN A 150 -0.15 -15.33 11.82
C GLN A 150 -1.53 -14.72 11.55
N PHE A 151 -1.95 -14.75 10.29
CA PHE A 151 -3.30 -14.35 9.92
C PHE A 151 -4.32 -15.40 10.34
N SER A 152 -5.43 -14.94 10.92
CA SER A 152 -6.55 -15.81 11.28
C SER A 152 -7.53 -15.97 10.12
N SER A 153 -7.92 -17.21 9.83
CA SER A 153 -9.00 -17.48 8.86
C SER A 153 -10.36 -16.88 9.27
N ALA A 154 -10.53 -16.52 10.55
CA ALA A 154 -11.73 -15.87 11.07
C ALA A 154 -11.80 -14.37 10.75
N ASN A 155 -10.65 -13.73 10.49
CA ASN A 155 -10.56 -12.29 10.27
C ASN A 155 -10.50 -12.03 8.76
N ARG A 156 -11.65 -11.79 8.14
CA ARG A 156 -11.78 -11.52 6.71
C ARG A 156 -12.37 -10.15 6.47
N ALA A 157 -11.87 -9.46 5.44
CA ALA A 157 -12.31 -8.13 5.07
C ALA A 157 -12.61 -8.01 3.58
N THR A 158 -13.50 -7.08 3.26
CA THR A 158 -13.73 -6.61 1.88
C THR A 158 -12.39 -6.21 1.27
N GLY A 159 -12.15 -6.52 -0.01
CA GLY A 159 -10.91 -6.16 -0.68
C GLY A 159 -10.82 -4.66 -0.95
N TYR A 160 -9.74 -4.02 -0.51
CA TYR A 160 -9.41 -2.62 -0.77
C TYR A 160 -7.89 -2.44 -0.90
N ASN A 161 -7.48 -1.38 -1.61
CA ASN A 161 -6.08 -1.01 -1.77
C ASN A 161 -5.78 0.12 -0.77
N THR A 162 -4.77 -0.04 0.08
CA THR A 162 -4.54 0.92 1.18
C THR A 162 -3.93 2.23 0.71
N GLN A 163 -3.36 2.30 -0.49
CA GLN A 163 -2.98 3.56 -1.13
C GLN A 163 -4.21 4.36 -1.62
N ASP A 164 -5.26 3.68 -2.09
CA ASP A 164 -6.48 4.34 -2.59
C ASP A 164 -7.47 4.68 -1.46
N ASP A 165 -7.57 3.82 -0.45
CA ASP A 165 -8.54 3.88 0.65
C ASP A 165 -7.87 3.92 2.05
N ALA A 166 -6.75 4.66 2.16
CA ALA A 166 -5.98 4.79 3.40
C ALA A 166 -6.84 5.27 4.59
N GLY A 167 -6.56 4.72 5.78
CA GLY A 167 -7.22 5.16 7.00
C GLY A 167 -8.57 4.51 7.27
N GLN A 168 -9.15 3.83 6.28
CA GLN A 168 -10.47 3.21 6.42
C GLN A 168 -10.45 2.04 7.42
N GLY A 169 -9.36 1.27 7.44
CA GLY A 169 -9.29 -0.02 8.11
C GLY A 169 -10.14 -1.10 7.42
N PRO A 170 -9.97 -2.37 7.84
CA PRO A 170 -10.71 -3.50 7.28
C PRO A 170 -12.21 -3.41 7.62
N ILE A 171 -13.05 -3.58 6.59
CA ILE A 171 -14.49 -3.81 6.77
C ILE A 171 -14.73 -5.32 6.77
N ASP A 172 -15.18 -5.85 7.91
CA ASP A 172 -15.49 -7.28 8.07
C ASP A 172 -16.41 -7.81 6.98
N ASP A 173 -15.96 -8.86 6.29
CA ASP A 173 -16.71 -9.58 5.28
C ASP A 173 -16.35 -11.07 5.32
N PRO A 174 -17.24 -11.96 5.77
CA PRO A 174 -17.00 -13.41 5.79
C PRO A 174 -16.68 -14.02 4.43
N SER A 175 -16.97 -13.32 3.32
CA SER A 175 -16.66 -13.70 1.94
C SER A 175 -15.54 -12.85 1.31
N GLY A 176 -14.95 -11.94 2.09
CA GLY A 176 -14.01 -10.93 1.64
C GLY A 176 -12.70 -11.47 1.09
N ALA A 177 -12.06 -10.67 0.25
CA ALA A 177 -10.84 -11.06 -0.48
C ALA A 177 -9.55 -10.94 0.35
N LEU A 178 -9.61 -10.25 1.50
CA LEU A 178 -8.47 -10.00 2.37
C LEU A 178 -8.64 -10.71 3.72
N TYR A 179 -7.51 -11.05 4.32
CA TYR A 179 -7.40 -11.39 5.74
C TYR A 179 -6.67 -10.27 6.45
N TYR A 180 -6.94 -10.09 7.75
CA TYR A 180 -6.28 -9.03 8.50
C TYR A 180 -5.87 -9.45 9.91
N ALA A 181 -4.81 -8.80 10.40
CA ALA A 181 -4.43 -8.76 11.81
C ALA A 181 -4.40 -7.29 12.26
N ALA A 182 -4.78 -7.04 13.51
CA ALA A 182 -4.89 -5.70 14.07
C ALA A 182 -4.03 -5.59 15.32
N PHE A 183 -3.24 -4.53 15.41
CA PHE A 183 -2.32 -4.28 16.52
C PHE A 183 -2.58 -2.88 17.06
N VAL A 184 -2.80 -2.79 18.38
CA VAL A 184 -2.89 -1.49 19.05
C VAL A 184 -1.49 -0.97 19.28
N VAL A 185 -1.21 0.24 18.80
CA VAL A 185 0.09 0.91 18.95
C VAL A 185 -0.11 2.21 19.74
N ASP A 186 0.81 2.48 20.66
CA ASP A 186 0.86 3.74 21.42
C ASP A 186 2.32 4.25 21.49
N LEU A 187 2.54 5.44 20.96
CA LEU A 187 3.83 6.14 20.89
C LEU A 187 3.90 7.34 21.83
N SER A 188 2.97 7.46 22.80
CA SER A 188 2.91 8.62 23.70
C SER A 188 4.17 8.80 24.55
N ASP A 189 4.82 7.70 24.91
CA ASP A 189 6.07 7.68 25.69
C ASP A 189 7.34 7.74 24.83
N LEU A 190 7.20 7.83 23.49
CA LEU A 190 8.33 8.01 22.58
C LEU A 190 8.80 9.47 22.61
N SER A 191 10.11 9.68 22.59
CA SER A 191 10.71 11.01 22.57
C SER A 191 10.22 11.85 21.38
N PRO A 192 9.92 13.15 21.58
CA PRO A 192 9.53 14.04 20.49
C PRO A 192 10.60 14.11 19.39
N GLY A 193 10.18 14.20 18.13
CA GLY A 193 11.08 14.26 16.97
C GLY A 193 11.45 12.89 16.38
N TYR A 194 10.94 11.81 16.96
CA TYR A 194 11.08 10.45 16.45
C TYR A 194 9.73 9.85 16.04
N SER A 195 9.76 9.05 14.98
CA SER A 195 8.69 8.24 14.42
C SER A 195 9.07 6.76 14.44
N ILE A 196 8.06 5.91 14.29
CA ILE A 196 8.24 4.48 14.05
C ILE A 196 7.73 4.19 12.64
N HIS A 197 8.61 3.64 11.80
CA HIS A 197 8.30 3.09 10.48
C HIS A 197 7.98 1.60 10.64
N PHE A 198 6.92 1.15 9.97
CA PHE A 198 6.45 -0.23 10.01
C PHE A 198 6.58 -0.88 8.64
N ASP A 199 7.22 -2.05 8.60
CA ASP A 199 7.26 -2.91 7.43
C ASP A 199 6.55 -4.23 7.73
N LEU A 200 5.82 -4.74 6.74
CA LEU A 200 5.19 -6.06 6.77
C LEU A 200 5.86 -7.00 5.79
N TYR A 201 6.31 -8.16 6.29
CA TYR A 201 6.89 -9.20 5.46
C TYR A 201 6.57 -10.58 5.99
N ASN A 202 6.76 -11.58 5.13
CA ASN A 202 6.88 -12.95 5.56
C ASN A 202 8.34 -13.38 5.44
N THR A 203 8.73 -14.36 6.25
CA THR A 203 10.04 -14.96 6.14
C THR A 203 9.94 -16.43 5.78
N LYS A 204 11.02 -16.96 5.26
CA LYS A 204 11.22 -18.39 5.16
C LYS A 204 12.63 -18.71 5.61
N LEU A 205 12.73 -19.60 6.58
CA LEU A 205 13.98 -20.21 6.98
C LEU A 205 14.68 -20.85 5.78
N LYS A 206 15.90 -20.37 5.49
CA LYS A 206 16.86 -21.10 4.67
C LYS A 206 17.65 -22.08 5.54
N ASN A 207 18.24 -23.08 4.90
CA ASN A 207 19.14 -24.01 5.58
C ASN A 207 20.32 -23.24 6.16
N GLY A 208 20.60 -23.44 7.46
CA GLY A 208 21.77 -22.85 8.12
C GLY A 208 21.48 -21.73 9.10
N GLY A 209 20.21 -21.40 9.39
CA GLY A 209 19.82 -20.38 10.36
C GLY A 209 19.65 -18.96 9.80
N ASP A 210 19.85 -18.83 8.49
CA ASP A 210 19.63 -17.66 7.64
C ASP A 210 18.12 -17.49 7.34
N ILE A 211 17.57 -16.30 7.60
CA ILE A 211 16.15 -15.99 7.41
C ILE A 211 15.99 -15.05 6.21
N ASP A 212 15.38 -15.56 5.13
CA ASP A 212 15.10 -14.73 3.95
C ASP A 212 13.69 -14.15 4.00
N VAL A 213 13.55 -12.88 3.58
CA VAL A 213 12.26 -12.30 3.21
C VAL A 213 11.82 -12.87 1.87
N THR A 214 10.71 -13.61 1.86
CA THR A 214 10.19 -14.16 0.58
C THR A 214 9.24 -13.20 -0.13
N GLN A 215 8.59 -12.34 0.63
CA GLN A 215 7.76 -11.25 0.16
C GLN A 215 7.57 -10.20 1.26
N PHE A 216 7.51 -8.95 0.85
CA PHE A 216 7.21 -7.81 1.71
C PHE A 216 6.09 -6.98 1.09
N ALA A 217 5.43 -6.15 1.90
CA ALA A 217 4.50 -5.14 1.40
C ALA A 217 5.23 -4.24 0.41
N PRO A 218 4.63 -3.87 -0.74
CA PRO A 218 5.23 -2.85 -1.59
C PRO A 218 5.45 -1.59 -0.77
N PHE A 219 6.56 -0.89 -0.99
CA PHE A 219 6.87 0.33 -0.22
C PHE A 219 5.74 1.35 -0.23
N SER A 220 4.99 1.39 -1.33
CA SER A 220 3.82 2.24 -1.49
C SER A 220 2.64 1.87 -0.56
N HIS A 221 2.80 0.87 0.30
CA HIS A 221 1.81 0.28 1.22
C HIS A 221 2.41 0.01 2.61
N ASP A 222 3.54 0.66 2.94
CA ASP A 222 4.10 0.66 4.29
C ASP A 222 3.35 1.67 5.19
N ALA A 223 3.73 1.74 6.47
CA ALA A 223 3.10 2.63 7.43
C ALA A 223 4.12 3.36 8.32
N GLU A 224 3.88 4.63 8.64
CA GLU A 224 4.73 5.43 9.53
C GLU A 224 3.87 6.25 10.52
N ALA A 225 4.31 6.42 11.76
CA ALA A 225 3.56 7.19 12.76
C ALA A 225 4.37 8.34 13.38
N ARG A 226 3.67 9.42 13.76
CA ARG A 226 4.23 10.72 14.23
C ARG A 226 5.02 11.50 13.18
N ARG A 227 4.77 11.25 11.90
CA ARG A 227 5.29 12.13 10.85
C ARG A 227 4.56 13.46 10.92
N THR A 228 5.30 14.54 11.18
CA THR A 228 4.76 15.88 10.94
C THR A 228 4.66 16.04 9.43
N GLU A 229 3.44 16.05 8.88
CA GLU A 229 3.25 16.20 7.44
C GLU A 229 4.01 17.45 6.96
N GLN A 230 5.05 17.23 6.14
CA GLN A 230 5.49 18.27 5.22
C GLN A 230 4.41 18.37 4.16
N VAL A 231 3.43 19.23 4.42
CA VAL A 231 2.41 19.64 3.46
C VAL A 231 3.11 19.93 2.13
N PRO A 232 2.82 19.18 1.05
CA PRO A 232 3.36 19.50 -0.26
C PRO A 232 2.96 20.93 -0.59
N GLY A 233 3.96 21.80 -0.73
CA GLY A 233 3.76 23.19 -1.12
C GLY A 233 2.97 23.30 -2.43
N PRO A 234 2.44 24.49 -2.77
CA PRO A 234 1.38 24.78 -3.75
C PRO A 234 1.68 24.47 -5.23
N SER A 235 2.53 23.49 -5.52
CA SER A 235 2.92 22.98 -6.84
C SER A 235 1.72 22.60 -7.70
N THR A 236 0.64 22.08 -7.11
CA THR A 236 -0.61 21.75 -7.83
C THR A 236 -1.35 23.01 -8.30
N LEU A 237 -1.35 24.08 -7.51
CA LEU A 237 -1.87 25.40 -7.93
C LEU A 237 -0.97 26.05 -8.99
N LEU A 238 0.34 25.84 -8.92
CA LEU A 238 1.28 26.30 -9.94
C LEU A 238 1.06 25.55 -11.27
N LEU A 239 0.85 24.24 -11.22
CA LEU A 239 0.61 23.41 -12.40
C LEU A 239 -0.78 23.69 -13.02
N LEU A 240 -1.81 23.80 -12.18
CA LEU A 240 -3.15 24.22 -12.63
C LEU A 240 -3.12 25.64 -13.20
N GLY A 241 -2.42 26.56 -12.54
CA GLY A 241 -2.24 27.94 -13.00
C GLY A 241 -1.48 28.02 -14.32
N SER A 242 -0.38 27.31 -14.47
CA SER A 242 0.41 27.29 -15.70
C SER A 242 -0.33 26.59 -16.85
N GLY A 243 -1.10 25.54 -16.57
CA GLY A 243 -1.98 24.88 -17.53
C GLY A 243 -3.08 25.81 -18.07
N LEU A 244 -3.73 26.59 -17.19
CA LEU A 244 -4.75 27.56 -17.59
C LEU A 244 -4.16 28.74 -18.40
N ILE A 245 -2.96 29.21 -18.05
CA ILE A 245 -2.25 30.24 -18.82
C ILE A 245 -1.88 29.70 -20.21
N GLY A 246 -1.38 28.46 -20.31
CA GLY A 246 -1.09 27.80 -21.58
C GLY A 246 -2.32 27.69 -22.50
N LEU A 247 -3.45 27.27 -21.95
CA LEU A 247 -4.73 27.20 -22.68
C LEU A 247 -5.20 28.60 -23.14
N GLY A 248 -5.04 29.63 -22.31
CA GLY A 248 -5.37 31.01 -22.65
C GLY A 248 -4.52 31.55 -23.80
N LEU A 249 -3.21 31.30 -23.79
CA LEU A 249 -2.27 31.71 -24.84
C LEU A 249 -2.53 30.96 -26.16
N TRP A 250 -2.84 29.66 -26.09
CA TRP A 250 -3.20 28.86 -27.27
C TRP A 250 -4.47 29.37 -27.95
N LYS A 251 -5.52 29.68 -27.18
CA LYS A 251 -6.76 30.27 -27.70
C LYS A 251 -6.55 31.63 -28.35
N ARG A 252 -5.58 32.43 -27.86
CA ARG A 252 -5.24 33.74 -28.44
C ARG A 252 -4.58 33.59 -29.82
N ASN A 253 -3.68 32.63 -29.99
CA ASN A 253 -3.00 32.39 -31.27
C ASN A 253 -3.94 31.85 -32.36
N MET A 254 -4.94 31.04 -32.01
CA MET A 254 -5.93 30.53 -32.97
C MET A 254 -6.93 31.57 -33.47
N ARG A 255 -7.05 32.73 -32.80
CA ARG A 255 -7.91 33.85 -33.23
C ARG A 255 -7.18 34.87 -34.11
N GLY A 256 -5.86 34.78 -34.21
CA GLY A 256 -5.02 35.69 -35.00
C GLY A 256 -4.86 35.31 -36.47
N THR A 257 -5.27 34.11 -36.87
CA THR A 257 -5.14 33.59 -38.26
C THR A 257 -6.39 33.77 -39.12
N GLY A 258 -7.36 34.55 -38.66
CA GLY A 258 -8.54 34.96 -39.44
C GLY A 258 -8.38 36.38 -40.01
N LYS A 259 -7.43 36.57 -40.92
CA LYS A 259 -7.38 37.69 -41.86
C LYS A 259 -6.84 37.22 -43.20
#